data_AF-A0A959S6L3-F1
#
_entry.id   AF-A0A959S6L3-F1
#
_cell.length_a   1.000
_cell.length_b   1.000
_cell.length_c   1.000
_cell.angle_alpha   90.00
_cell.angle_beta   90.00
_cell.angle_gamma   90.00
#
_symmetry.space_group_name_H-M   'P 1'
#
loop_
_entity.id
_entity.type
_entity.pdbx_description
1 polymer ?
#
loop_
_entity_poly.entity_id
_entity_poly.type
_entity_poly.pdbx_seq_one_letter_code
_entity_poly.pdbx_strand_id
1 'polypeptide(L)'
;LETLTQDRILVAHNVRFDMTALEHEFARTGLVFDRPTLCTERTARRLLPQLERFNLGGVCRYFGIPFTVAHRAMNDAEATAAVLLRLVDAFGHEAVLQGVTPWRRALRA
;
A
#
# COMPACT_ATOMS: atom_id res chain seq x y z
N LEU A 1 -4.77 -14.82 -9.70
CA LEU A 1 -4.62 -13.89 -8.54
C LEU A 1 -4.47 -14.65 -7.24
N GLU A 2 -5.33 -15.65 -6.97
CA GLU A 2 -5.27 -16.51 -5.77
C GLU A 2 -3.85 -17.00 -5.43
N THR A 3 -3.20 -17.76 -6.32
CA THR A 3 -1.85 -18.31 -6.10
C THR A 3 -0.78 -17.23 -5.93
N LEU A 4 -0.95 -16.06 -6.58
CA LEU A 4 0.03 -14.97 -6.52
C LEU A 4 -0.04 -14.21 -5.19
N THR A 5 -1.20 -14.19 -4.53
CA THR A 5 -1.43 -13.42 -3.29
C THR A 5 -1.50 -14.29 -2.05
N GLN A 6 -1.55 -15.62 -2.20
CA GLN A 6 -1.56 -16.56 -1.08
C GLN A 6 -0.34 -16.36 -0.16
N ASP A 7 -0.57 -16.40 1.15
CA ASP A 7 0.42 -16.25 2.21
C ASP A 7 1.30 -14.98 2.11
N ARG A 8 0.74 -13.91 1.51
CA ARG A 8 1.41 -12.62 1.32
C ARG A 8 0.61 -11.48 1.90
N ILE A 9 1.32 -10.43 2.29
CA ILE A 9 0.76 -9.14 2.63
C ILE A 9 0.63 -8.33 1.35
N LEU A 10 -0.58 -7.84 1.04
CA LEU A 10 -0.74 -6.87 -0.03
C LEU A 10 -0.34 -5.48 0.45
N VAL A 11 0.46 -4.81 -0.36
CA VAL A 11 0.91 -3.45 -0.09
C VAL A 11 0.41 -2.54 -1.20
N ALA A 12 -0.23 -1.45 -0.80
CA ALA A 12 -0.72 -0.44 -1.72
C ALA A 12 -0.61 0.97 -1.10
N HIS A 13 -0.70 1.99 -1.94
CA HIS A 13 -0.79 3.38 -1.51
C HIS A 13 -2.24 3.85 -1.70
N ASN A 14 -2.90 4.29 -0.63
CA ASN A 14 -4.35 4.46 -0.60
C ASN A 14 -5.13 3.17 -0.94
N VAL A 15 -4.92 2.15 -0.13
CA VAL A 15 -5.31 0.77 -0.39
C VAL A 15 -6.80 0.53 -0.71
N ARG A 16 -7.71 1.41 -0.31
CA ARG A 16 -9.14 1.26 -0.61
C ARG A 16 -9.40 1.20 -2.12
N PHE A 17 -8.62 1.94 -2.91
CA PHE A 17 -8.74 1.95 -4.36
C PHE A 17 -8.42 0.58 -4.96
N ASP A 18 -7.23 0.03 -4.66
CA ASP A 18 -6.77 -1.26 -5.20
C ASP A 18 -7.60 -2.44 -4.72
N MET A 19 -8.03 -2.41 -3.45
CA MET A 19 -8.76 -3.52 -2.83
C MET A 19 -10.14 -3.73 -3.44
N THR A 20 -10.80 -2.64 -3.85
CA THR A 20 -12.11 -2.74 -4.53
C THR A 20 -11.98 -3.47 -5.87
N ALA A 21 -10.92 -3.19 -6.63
CA ALA A 21 -10.66 -3.88 -7.89
C ALA A 21 -10.32 -5.37 -7.68
N LEU A 22 -9.51 -5.69 -6.67
CA LEU A 22 -9.17 -7.07 -6.34
C LEU A 22 -10.38 -7.87 -5.83
N GLU A 23 -11.20 -7.28 -4.97
CA GLU A 23 -12.44 -7.92 -4.48
C GLU A 23 -13.37 -8.27 -5.64
N HIS A 24 -13.53 -7.37 -6.60
CA HIS A 24 -14.34 -7.60 -7.80
C HIS A 24 -13.79 -8.77 -8.65
N GLU A 25 -12.47 -8.81 -8.89
CA GLU A 25 -11.87 -9.88 -9.68
C GLU A 25 -11.92 -11.25 -8.97
N PHE A 26 -11.84 -11.30 -7.65
CA PHE A 26 -12.03 -12.54 -6.88
C PHE A 26 -13.48 -12.99 -6.93
N ALA A 27 -14.44 -12.08 -6.76
CA ALA A 27 -15.86 -12.37 -6.81
C ALA A 27 -16.28 -13.00 -8.15
N ARG A 28 -15.69 -12.56 -9.27
CA ARG A 28 -15.92 -13.14 -10.61
C ARG A 28 -15.52 -14.62 -10.72
N THR A 29 -14.65 -15.10 -9.84
CA THR A 29 -14.20 -16.50 -9.79
C THR A 29 -14.91 -17.31 -8.69
N GLY A 30 -15.80 -16.69 -7.92
CA GLY A 30 -16.43 -17.31 -6.75
C GLY A 30 -15.51 -17.42 -5.53
N LEU A 31 -14.32 -16.81 -5.58
CA LEU A 31 -13.36 -16.79 -4.47
C LEU A 31 -13.57 -15.55 -3.60
N VAL A 32 -13.19 -15.66 -2.32
CA VAL A 32 -13.20 -14.52 -1.38
C VAL A 32 -11.80 -13.96 -1.28
N PHE A 33 -11.66 -12.66 -1.50
CA PHE A 33 -10.40 -11.97 -1.23
C PHE A 33 -10.22 -11.81 0.29
N ASP A 34 -9.28 -12.55 0.89
CA ASP A 34 -8.91 -12.38 2.30
C ASP A 34 -7.39 -12.43 2.45
N ARG A 35 -6.75 -11.26 2.43
CA ARG A 35 -5.30 -11.11 2.58
C ARG A 35 -4.94 -10.01 3.58
N PRO A 36 -3.94 -10.21 4.45
CA PRO A 36 -3.43 -9.11 5.25
C PRO A 36 -2.93 -7.98 4.34
N THR A 37 -3.12 -6.75 4.77
CA THR A 37 -2.93 -5.58 3.91
C THR A 37 -2.23 -4.45 4.65
N LEU A 38 -1.28 -3.80 3.99
CA LEU A 38 -0.56 -2.63 4.49
C LEU A 38 -0.76 -1.45 3.53
N CYS A 39 -1.19 -0.31 4.09
CA CYS A 39 -1.37 0.92 3.33
C CYS A 39 -0.20 1.88 3.61
N THR A 40 0.65 2.14 2.62
CA THR A 40 1.84 3.00 2.80
C THR A 40 1.47 4.44 3.11
N GLU A 41 0.33 4.94 2.63
CA GLU A 41 -0.20 6.26 3.03
C GLU A 41 -0.48 6.31 4.55
N ARG A 42 -1.19 5.32 5.09
CA ARG A 42 -1.53 5.27 6.52
C ARG A 42 -0.28 5.08 7.39
N THR A 43 0.62 4.21 6.94
CA THR A 43 1.90 4.00 7.60
C THR A 43 2.70 5.31 7.61
N ALA A 44 2.75 6.04 6.50
CA ALA A 44 3.37 7.36 6.44
C ALA A 44 2.68 8.37 7.38
N ARG A 45 1.35 8.44 7.42
CA ARG A 45 0.62 9.31 8.37
C ARG A 45 0.99 9.06 9.83
N ARG A 46 1.17 7.80 10.20
CA ARG A 46 1.54 7.41 11.57
C ARG A 46 3.00 7.72 11.88
N LEU A 47 3.91 7.44 10.96
CA LEU A 47 5.37 7.53 11.19
C LEU A 47 5.94 8.92 10.86
N LEU A 48 5.26 9.70 10.03
CA LEU A 48 5.63 11.04 9.57
C LEU A 48 4.49 12.03 9.83
N PRO A 49 4.04 12.24 11.08
CA PRO A 49 2.87 13.08 11.37
C PRO A 49 3.01 14.54 10.90
N GLN A 50 4.24 15.03 10.74
CA GLN A 50 4.57 16.37 10.27
C GLN A 50 4.57 16.55 8.74
N LEU A 51 4.37 15.48 7.95
CA LEU A 51 4.37 15.59 6.49
C LEU A 51 3.08 16.28 6.00
N GLU A 52 3.21 17.29 5.14
CA GLU A 52 2.08 18.08 4.66
C GLU A 52 1.17 17.32 3.69
N ARG A 53 1.73 16.39 2.90
CA ARG A 53 1.02 15.66 1.84
C ARG A 53 1.37 14.19 1.86
N PHE A 54 0.35 13.34 2.02
CA PHE A 54 0.50 11.89 2.11
C PHE A 54 0.14 11.14 0.84
N ASN A 55 -0.24 11.82 -0.24
CA ASN A 55 -0.39 11.15 -1.53
C ASN A 55 0.96 10.61 -2.02
N LEU A 56 0.94 9.69 -2.99
CA LEU A 56 2.13 8.94 -3.39
C LEU A 56 3.29 9.87 -3.78
N GLY A 57 3.00 10.88 -4.59
CA GLY A 57 3.98 11.89 -4.98
C GLY A 57 4.53 12.73 -3.81
N GLY A 58 3.71 13.03 -2.79
CA GLY A 58 4.14 13.74 -1.58
C GLY A 58 5.11 12.92 -0.73
N VAL A 59 4.80 11.64 -0.53
CA VAL A 59 5.68 10.72 0.21
C VAL A 59 6.95 10.41 -0.59
N CYS A 60 6.85 10.21 -1.92
CA CYS A 60 8.01 10.07 -2.79
C CYS A 60 8.94 11.29 -2.71
N ARG A 61 8.38 12.50 -2.76
CA ARG A 61 9.15 13.74 -2.63
C ARG A 61 9.89 13.82 -1.30
N TYR A 62 9.23 13.46 -0.19
CA TYR A 62 9.85 13.45 1.13
C TYR A 62 11.09 12.54 1.17
N PHE A 63 11.01 11.35 0.58
CA PHE A 63 12.11 10.39 0.54
C PHE A 63 13.08 10.57 -0.64
N GLY A 64 12.92 11.60 -1.47
CA GLY A 64 13.74 11.80 -2.67
C GLY A 64 13.59 10.70 -3.72
N ILE A 65 12.46 10.01 -3.77
CA ILE A 65 12.16 8.98 -4.78
C ILE A 65 11.72 9.70 -6.07
N PRO A 66 12.38 9.46 -7.21
CA PRO A 66 11.92 9.97 -8.50
C PRO A 66 10.51 9.46 -8.79
N PHE A 67 9.56 10.37 -8.98
CA PHE A 67 8.18 10.03 -9.25
C PHE A 67 7.65 10.86 -10.41
N THR A 68 7.47 10.20 -11.55
CA THR A 68 6.82 10.78 -12.72
C THR A 68 5.39 10.26 -12.76
N VAL A 69 4.42 11.17 -12.69
CA VAL A 69 3.00 10.82 -12.83
C VAL A 69 2.78 10.34 -14.26
N ALA A 70 2.73 9.02 -14.44
CA ALA A 70 2.49 8.39 -15.74
C ALA A 70 1.06 7.84 -15.88
N HIS A 71 0.23 7.96 -14.84
CA HIS A 71 -1.12 7.34 -14.74
C HIS A 71 -1.13 5.84 -15.09
N ARG A 72 -0.02 5.15 -14.83
CA ARG A 72 0.17 3.73 -15.14
C ARG A 72 0.28 2.96 -13.84
N ALA A 73 -0.57 1.95 -13.66
CA ALA A 73 -0.61 1.13 -12.46
C ALA A 73 0.76 0.54 -12.07
N MET A 74 1.59 0.17 -13.05
CA MET A 74 2.94 -0.35 -12.79
C MET A 74 3.84 0.68 -12.11
N ASN A 75 3.83 1.94 -12.59
CA ASN A 75 4.68 2.99 -12.03
C ASN A 75 4.26 3.32 -10.59
N ASP A 76 2.96 3.32 -10.30
CA ASP A 76 2.45 3.53 -8.94
C ASP A 76 2.81 2.36 -8.02
N ALA A 77 2.80 1.12 -8.53
CA ALA A 77 3.24 -0.05 -7.78
C ALA A 77 4.75 -0.02 -7.46
N GLU A 78 5.59 0.34 -8.43
CA GLU A 78 7.04 0.51 -8.26
C GLU A 78 7.36 1.61 -7.24
N ALA A 79 6.70 2.77 -7.37
CA ALA A 79 6.86 3.88 -6.42
C ALA A 79 6.37 3.50 -5.01
N THR A 80 5.27 2.75 -4.91
CA THR A 80 4.76 2.23 -3.62
C THR A 80 5.76 1.28 -2.98
N ALA A 81 6.40 0.41 -3.75
CA ALA A 81 7.44 -0.49 -3.27
C ALA A 81 8.67 0.30 -2.77
N ALA A 82 9.09 1.32 -3.51
CA ALA A 82 10.18 2.20 -3.09
C ALA A 82 9.84 2.94 -1.79
N VAL A 83 8.61 3.46 -1.65
CA VAL A 83 8.14 4.09 -0.41
C VAL A 83 8.15 3.11 0.76
N LEU A 84 7.69 1.86 0.55
CA LEU A 84 7.73 0.83 1.60
C LEU A 84 9.17 0.61 2.09
N LEU A 85 10.12 0.43 1.17
CA LEU A 85 11.53 0.23 1.52
C LEU A 85 12.09 1.42 2.31
N ARG A 86 11.78 2.65 1.88
CA ARG A 86 12.21 3.86 2.60
C ARG A 86 11.61 3.99 4.00
N LEU A 87 10.35 3.59 4.18
CA LEU A 87 9.72 3.53 5.50
C LEU A 87 10.39 2.48 6.39
N VAL A 88 10.75 1.31 5.85
CA VAL A 88 11.47 0.27 6.60
C VAL A 88 12.88 0.73 6.96
N ASP A 89 13.60 1.35 6.04
CA ASP A 89 14.95 1.89 6.28
C ASP A 89 14.94 2.96 7.37
N ALA A 90 13.95 3.85 7.37
CA ALA A 90 13.88 4.98 8.29
C ALA A 90 13.34 4.62 9.69
N PHE A 91 12.43 3.64 9.79
CA PHE A 91 11.68 3.36 11.03
C PHE A 91 11.80 1.93 11.54
N GLY A 92 12.42 1.03 10.76
CA GLY A 92 12.51 -0.40 11.07
C GLY A 92 11.27 -1.19 10.67
N HIS A 93 11.46 -2.49 10.48
CA HIS A 93 10.41 -3.41 10.02
C HIS A 93 9.26 -3.54 11.02
N GLU A 94 9.53 -3.60 12.33
CA GLU A 94 8.49 -3.71 13.37
C GLU A 94 7.52 -2.52 13.33
N ALA A 95 8.06 -1.30 13.25
CA ALA A 95 7.25 -0.08 13.19
C ALA A 95 6.36 -0.06 11.95
N VAL A 96 6.86 -0.54 10.80
CA VAL A 96 6.09 -0.63 9.56
C VAL A 96 5.01 -1.73 9.64
N LEU A 97 5.35 -2.91 10.17
CA LEU A 97 4.44 -4.05 10.29
C LEU A 97 3.26 -3.80 11.22
N GLN A 98 3.37 -2.87 12.18
CA GLN A 98 2.22 -2.39 12.96
C GLN A 98 1.10 -1.76 12.09
N GLY A 99 1.41 -1.40 10.84
CA GLY A 99 0.43 -0.91 9.86
C GLY A 99 -0.35 -2.01 9.12
N VAL A 100 0.01 -3.29 9.30
CA VAL A 100 -0.69 -4.42 8.68
C VAL A 100 -2.07 -4.58 9.35
N THR A 101 -3.10 -4.71 8.52
CA THR A 101 -4.48 -4.90 8.99
C THR A 101 -5.16 -6.02 8.20
N PRO A 102 -6.19 -6.67 8.76
CA PRO A 102 -7.05 -7.56 7.98
C PRO A 102 -7.74 -6.79 6.84
N TRP A 103 -7.94 -7.42 5.68
CA TRP A 103 -8.49 -6.77 4.48
C TRP A 103 -9.83 -6.02 4.73
N ARG A 104 -10.72 -6.57 5.56
CA ARG A 104 -12.02 -5.94 5.89
C ARG A 104 -11.86 -4.55 6.51
N ARG A 105 -10.76 -4.32 7.24
CA ARG A 105 -10.44 -3.03 7.85
C ARG A 105 -9.73 -2.09 6.86
N ALA A 106 -9.07 -2.63 5.84
CA ALA A 106 -8.48 -1.88 4.75
C ALA A 106 -9.55 -1.23 3.85
N LEU A 107 -10.73 -1.84 3.71
CA LEU A 107 -11.86 -1.30 2.92
C LEU A 107 -12.62 -0.15 3.59
N ARG A 108 -12.57 -0.05 4.93
CA ARG A 108 -13.24 1.02 5.71
C ARG A 108 -12.38 2.28 5.83
N ALA A 109 -11.41 2.41 4.92
CA ALA A 109 -10.36 3.43 4.94
C ALA A 109 -10.70 4.69 4.16
#